data_AF-A0A965HNR3-F1
#
_entry.id   AF-A0A965HNR3-F1
#
_cell.length_a   1.000
_cell.length_b   1.000
_cell.length_c   1.000
_cell.angle_alpha   90.00
_cell.angle_beta   90.00
_cell.angle_gamma   90.00
#
_symmetry.space_group_name_H-M   'P 1'
#
loop_
_entity.id
_entity.type
_entity.pdbx_description
1 polymer ?
#
loop_
_entity_poly.entity_id
_entity_poly.type
_entity_poly.pdbx_seq_one_letter_code
_entity_poly.pdbx_strand_id
1 'polypeptide(L)'
;MRTVAYLWRQEGLSRNAKEISTRGAELYDKLVGFAGDMEKIGERLRQAQDSFSDAKRKLSEGTGNVIRQAEMLKTLGVKPTKSLPPQWIQAARDPESSLDDETSSR
;
A
#
# COMPACT_ATOMS: atom_id res chain seq x y z
N MET A 1 -17.36 66.23 -14.30
CA MET A 1 -16.10 65.45 -14.16
C MET A 1 -16.40 64.04 -13.66
N ARG A 2 -16.43 63.02 -14.54
CA ARG A 2 -16.64 61.57 -14.18
C ARG A 2 -15.50 60.67 -14.68
N THR A 3 -14.53 61.25 -15.40
CA THR A 3 -13.53 60.52 -16.19
C THR A 3 -12.38 59.97 -15.35
N VAL A 4 -11.89 60.73 -14.36
CA VAL A 4 -10.76 60.31 -13.51
C VAL A 4 -11.15 59.10 -12.64
N ALA A 5 -12.34 59.13 -12.01
CA ALA A 5 -12.83 58.00 -11.21
C ALA A 5 -13.07 56.73 -12.06
N TYR A 6 -13.47 56.90 -13.32
CA TYR A 6 -13.63 55.78 -14.26
C TYR A 6 -12.28 55.16 -14.64
N LEU A 7 -11.26 55.99 -14.92
CA LEU A 7 -9.88 55.56 -15.19
C LEU A 7 -9.29 54.77 -14.01
N TRP A 8 -9.38 55.30 -12.78
CA TRP A 8 -8.88 54.61 -11.59
C TRP A 8 -9.59 53.27 -11.34
N ARG A 9 -10.91 53.21 -11.56
CA ARG A 9 -11.67 51.96 -11.44
C ARG A 9 -11.23 50.92 -12.48
N GLN A 10 -11.02 51.35 -13.72
CA GLN A 10 -10.57 50.49 -14.81
C GLN A 10 -9.14 49.98 -14.55
N GLU A 11 -8.25 50.83 -14.03
CA GLU A 11 -6.90 50.44 -13.65
C GLU A 11 -6.89 49.45 -12.48
N GLY A 12 -7.73 49.67 -11.46
CA GLY A 12 -7.90 48.74 -10.34
C GLY A 12 -8.42 47.36 -10.77
N LEU A 13 -9.41 47.33 -11.68
CA LEU A 13 -9.92 46.08 -12.25
C LEU A 13 -8.84 45.35 -13.07
N SER A 14 -8.06 46.08 -13.87
CA SER A 14 -6.95 45.51 -14.65
C SER A 14 -5.88 44.90 -13.73
N ARG A 15 -5.49 45.62 -12.67
CA ARG A 15 -4.52 45.12 -11.67
C ARG A 15 -5.04 43.88 -10.94
N ASN A 16 -6.30 43.88 -10.51
CA ASN A 16 -6.91 42.73 -9.84
C ASN A 16 -6.99 41.51 -10.78
N ALA A 17 -7.39 41.70 -12.04
CA ALA A 17 -7.45 40.63 -13.03
C ALA A 17 -6.06 40.01 -13.28
N LYS A 18 -5.01 40.85 -13.36
CA LYS A 18 -3.63 40.38 -13.49
C LYS A 18 -3.18 39.55 -12.29
N GLU A 19 -3.46 40.02 -11.07
CA GLU A 19 -3.10 39.30 -9.85
C GLU A 19 -3.83 37.96 -9.73
N ILE A 20 -5.13 37.91 -10.07
CA ILE A 20 -5.92 36.68 -10.12
C ILE A 20 -5.32 35.70 -11.13
N SER A 21 -4.93 36.18 -12.33
CA SER A 21 -4.31 35.33 -13.35
C SER A 21 -2.98 34.76 -12.88
N THR A 22 -2.11 35.57 -12.26
CA THR A 22 -0.82 35.10 -11.75
C THR A 22 -1.00 34.08 -10.64
N ARG A 23 -1.82 34.37 -9.63
CA ARG A 23 -2.10 33.43 -8.54
C ARG A 23 -2.79 32.16 -9.04
N GLY A 24 -3.67 32.28 -10.04
CA GLY A 24 -4.34 31.14 -10.67
C GLY A 24 -3.36 30.21 -11.36
N ALA A 25 -2.38 30.75 -12.11
CA ALA A 25 -1.33 29.97 -12.74
C ALA A 25 -0.46 29.24 -11.69
N GLU A 26 0.04 29.97 -10.69
CA GLU A 26 0.85 29.38 -9.62
C GLU A 26 0.11 28.28 -8.83
N LEU A 27 -1.18 28.48 -8.58
CA LEU A 27 -2.01 27.48 -7.91
C LEU A 27 -2.18 26.23 -8.77
N TYR A 28 -2.40 26.41 -10.07
CA TYR A 28 -2.56 25.31 -11.00
C TYR A 28 -1.28 24.48 -11.12
N ASP A 29 -0.13 25.12 -11.24
CA ASP A 29 1.17 24.45 -11.28
C ASP A 29 1.41 23.62 -10.01
N LYS A 30 1.08 24.17 -8.83
CA LYS A 30 1.16 23.44 -7.56
C LYS A 30 0.19 22.27 -7.50
N LEU A 31 -1.02 22.42 -8.01
CA LEU A 31 -2.02 21.34 -8.07
C LEU A 31 -1.52 20.19 -8.93
N VAL A 32 -0.94 20.48 -10.10
CA VAL A 32 -0.35 19.46 -10.98
C VAL A 32 0.81 18.74 -10.28
N GLY A 33 1.69 19.49 -9.60
CA GLY A 33 2.76 18.89 -8.79
C GLY A 33 2.23 17.96 -7.71
N PHE A 34 1.21 18.40 -6.97
CA PHE A 34 0.57 17.61 -5.92
C PHE A 34 -0.10 16.34 -6.48
N ALA A 35 -0.78 16.43 -7.63
CA ALA A 35 -1.37 15.27 -8.29
C ALA A 35 -0.31 14.23 -8.68
N GLY A 36 0.85 14.68 -9.20
CA GLY A 36 1.97 13.80 -9.50
C GLY A 36 2.57 13.14 -8.26
N ASP A 37 2.64 13.85 -7.13
CA ASP A 37 3.11 13.26 -5.87
C ASP A 37 2.12 12.23 -5.31
N MET A 38 0.81 12.47 -5.45
CA MET A 38 -0.23 11.50 -5.09
C MET A 38 -0.14 10.21 -5.92
N GLU A 39 0.15 10.32 -7.22
CA GLU A 39 0.36 9.15 -8.08
C GLU A 39 1.57 8.33 -7.64
N LYS A 40 2.70 8.98 -7.36
CA LYS A 40 3.91 8.32 -6.85
C LYS A 40 3.67 7.61 -5.51
N ILE A 41 2.89 8.22 -4.61
CA ILE A 41 2.51 7.59 -3.34
C ILE A 41 1.68 6.33 -3.61
N GLY A 42 0.68 6.42 -4.48
CA GLY A 42 -0.16 5.28 -4.86
C GLY A 42 0.67 4.11 -5.40
N GLU A 43 1.67 4.40 -6.24
CA GLU A 43 2.56 3.40 -6.78
C GLU A 43 3.42 2.72 -5.71
N ARG A 44 4.02 3.50 -4.80
CA ARG A 44 4.81 2.94 -3.70
C ARG A 44 3.98 2.08 -2.75
N LEU A 45 2.73 2.46 -2.50
CA LEU A 45 1.81 1.66 -1.68
C LEU A 45 1.48 0.32 -2.35
N ARG A 46 1.26 0.31 -3.67
CA ARG A 46 1.07 -0.95 -4.42
C ARG A 46 2.28 -1.86 -4.30
N GLN A 47 3.48 -1.33 -4.54
CA GLN A 47 4.72 -2.10 -4.42
C GLN A 47 4.94 -2.66 -3.00
N ALA A 48 4.62 -1.87 -1.98
CA ALA A 48 4.69 -2.32 -0.59
C ALA A 48 3.68 -3.44 -0.31
N GLN A 49 2.46 -3.32 -0.85
CA GLN A 49 1.42 -4.34 -0.73
C GLN A 49 1.79 -5.66 -1.41
N ASP A 50 2.40 -5.58 -2.60
CA ASP A 50 2.89 -6.75 -3.34
C ASP A 50 4.03 -7.43 -2.59
N SER A 51 5.02 -6.65 -2.12
CA SER A 51 6.13 -7.15 -1.31
C SER A 51 5.64 -7.83 -0.02
N PHE A 52 4.61 -7.26 0.62
CA PHE A 52 3.98 -7.86 1.78
C PHE A 52 3.29 -9.19 1.44
N SER A 53 2.53 -9.23 0.34
CA SER A 53 1.85 -10.44 -0.14
C SER A 53 2.86 -11.57 -0.42
N ASP A 54 3.96 -11.25 -1.09
CA ASP A 54 5.04 -12.19 -1.38
C ASP A 54 5.72 -12.71 -0.10
N ALA A 55 5.99 -11.82 0.85
CA ALA A 55 6.53 -12.20 2.15
C ALA A 55 5.57 -13.14 2.90
N LYS A 56 4.26 -12.85 2.86
CA LYS A 56 3.23 -13.67 3.50
C LYS A 56 3.10 -15.05 2.84
N ARG A 57 3.18 -15.14 1.51
CA ARG A 57 3.26 -16.41 0.78
C ARG A 57 4.46 -17.24 1.20
N LYS A 58 5.65 -16.62 1.29
CA LYS A 58 6.85 -17.33 1.75
C LYS A 58 6.76 -17.74 3.23
N LEU A 59 6.09 -16.93 4.05
CA LEU A 59 5.92 -17.19 5.48
C LEU A 59 4.96 -18.34 5.76
N SER A 60 3.74 -18.27 5.24
CA SER A 60 2.65 -19.19 5.62
C SER A 60 1.81 -19.72 4.45
N GLU A 61 1.57 -18.99 3.37
CA GLU A 61 0.51 -19.41 2.40
C GLU A 61 1.01 -20.30 1.25
N GLY A 62 2.31 -20.32 0.94
CA GLY A 62 2.84 -21.09 -0.18
C GLY A 62 3.04 -22.59 0.10
N THR A 63 2.99 -23.42 -0.95
CA THR A 63 3.29 -24.87 -0.94
C THR A 63 4.71 -25.21 -0.49
N GLY A 64 5.59 -24.23 -0.30
CA GLY A 64 6.92 -24.36 0.32
C GLY A 64 7.17 -23.44 1.53
N ASN A 65 6.12 -22.90 2.15
CA ASN A 65 6.24 -21.91 3.23
C ASN A 65 7.13 -22.36 4.40
N VAL A 66 7.85 -21.40 4.99
CA VAL A 66 8.88 -21.67 6.00
C VAL A 66 8.32 -22.19 7.31
N ILE A 67 7.09 -21.80 7.70
CA ILE A 67 6.46 -22.31 8.93
C ILE A 67 6.25 -23.81 8.82
N ARG A 68 5.73 -24.31 7.69
CA ARG A 68 5.54 -25.74 7.48
C ARG A 68 6.86 -26.49 7.42
N GLN A 69 7.89 -25.92 6.78
CA GLN A 69 9.23 -26.53 6.80
C GLN A 69 9.79 -26.63 8.24
N ALA A 70 9.61 -25.59 9.05
CA ALA A 70 10.02 -25.59 10.45
C ALA A 70 9.24 -26.62 11.30
N GLU A 71 7.94 -26.78 11.07
CA GLU A 71 7.15 -27.81 11.75
C GLU A 71 7.52 -29.24 11.30
N MET A 72 7.85 -29.45 10.02
CA MET A 72 8.39 -30.73 9.52
C MET A 72 9.74 -31.07 10.18
N LEU A 73 10.58 -30.08 10.48
CA LEU A 73 11.81 -30.34 11.24
C LEU A 73 11.53 -30.82 12.66
N LYS A 74 10.45 -30.35 13.29
CA LYS A 74 10.02 -30.83 14.62
C LYS A 74 9.58 -32.29 14.56
N THR A 75 8.87 -32.70 13.51
CA THR A 75 8.50 -34.11 13.31
C THR A 75 9.72 -34.99 13.05
N LEU A 76 10.78 -34.45 12.46
CA LEU A 76 12.07 -35.14 12.25
C LEU A 76 12.97 -35.17 13.49
N GLY A 77 12.51 -34.66 14.64
CA GLY A 77 13.21 -34.77 15.92
C GLY A 77 13.99 -33.53 16.36
N VAL A 78 13.91 -32.43 15.61
CA VAL A 78 14.46 -31.13 16.07
C VAL A 78 13.58 -30.58 17.20
N LYS A 79 14.19 -30.23 18.34
CA LYS A 79 13.48 -29.69 19.51
C LYS A 79 13.74 -28.20 19.67
N PRO A 80 12.89 -27.32 19.13
CA PRO A 80 13.07 -25.88 19.27
C PRO A 80 12.78 -25.43 20.70
N THR A 81 13.53 -24.43 21.17
CA THR A 81 13.37 -23.86 22.51
C THR A 81 12.09 -23.02 22.65
N LYS A 82 11.53 -22.54 21.53
CA LYS A 82 10.33 -21.72 21.46
C LYS A 82 9.42 -22.22 20.35
N SER A 83 8.11 -22.12 20.55
CA SER A 83 7.11 -22.49 19.54
C SER A 83 6.45 -21.26 18.93
N LEU A 84 6.10 -21.37 17.65
CA LEU A 84 5.23 -20.40 16.99
C LEU A 84 3.82 -20.47 17.59
N PRO A 85 3.09 -19.33 17.63
CA PRO A 85 1.69 -19.33 18.06
C PRO A 85 0.80 -20.20 17.15
N PRO A 86 -0.23 -20.87 17.70
CA PRO A 86 -1.06 -21.81 16.95
C PRO A 86 -1.73 -21.21 15.71
N GLN A 87 -2.11 -19.93 15.78
CA GLN A 87 -2.74 -19.22 14.65
C GLN A 87 -1.86 -19.20 13.39
N TRP A 88 -0.54 -19.10 13.55
CA TRP A 88 0.41 -19.05 12.43
C TRP A 88 0.66 -20.43 11.85
N ILE A 89 0.63 -21.46 12.70
CA ILE A 89 0.77 -22.86 12.28
C ILE A 89 -0.49 -23.30 11.51
N GLN A 90 -1.68 -22.95 12.00
CA GLN A 90 -2.95 -23.25 11.34
C GLN A 90 -3.07 -22.54 9.99
N ALA A 91 -2.72 -21.25 9.95
CA ALA A 91 -2.72 -20.48 8.70
C ALA A 91 -1.71 -20.99 7.65
N ALA A 92 -0.71 -21.76 8.07
CA ALA A 92 0.32 -22.32 7.21
C ALA A 92 0.05 -23.76 6.73
N ARG A 93 -1.04 -24.37 7.22
CA ARG A 93 -1.42 -25.75 6.93
C ARG A 93 -2.24 -25.79 5.65
N ASP A 94 -1.90 -26.69 4.73
CA ASP A 94 -2.69 -26.92 3.51
C ASP A 94 -4.04 -27.53 3.86
N PRO A 95 -5.16 -27.03 3.31
CA PRO A 95 -6.47 -27.66 3.50
C PRO A 95 -6.58 -29.05 2.87
N GLU A 96 -5.66 -29.43 1.95
CA GLU A 96 -5.64 -30.76 1.31
C GLU A 96 -4.92 -31.85 2.12
N SER A 97 -4.14 -31.52 3.15
CA SER A 97 -3.37 -32.53 3.92
C SER A 97 -4.20 -33.28 4.98
N SER A 98 -5.52 -33.06 5.05
CA SER A 98 -6.43 -33.69 6.00
C SER A 98 -7.04 -35.01 5.51
N LEU A 99 -6.75 -35.43 4.27
CA LEU A 99 -7.36 -36.61 3.65
C LEU A 99 -6.64 -37.95 3.92
N ASP A 100 -5.44 -37.93 4.51
CA ASP A 100 -4.61 -39.15 4.65
C ASP A 100 -4.71 -39.84 6.02
N ASP A 101 -5.31 -39.22 7.04
CA ASP A 101 -5.38 -39.78 8.41
C ASP A 101 -6.52 -40.80 8.63
N GLU A 102 -7.50 -40.91 7.72
CA GLU A 102 -8.65 -41.84 7.90
C GLU A 102 -8.45 -43.25 7.29
N THR A 103 -7.46 -43.45 6.42
CA THR A 103 -7.28 -44.72 5.69
C THR A 103 -6.35 -45.73 6.36
N SER A 104 -5.63 -45.36 7.43
CA SER A 104 -4.68 -46.27 8.12
C SER A 104 -5.29 -47.05 9.30
N SER A 105 -6.59 -46.91 9.58
CA SER A 105 -7.29 -47.62 10.67
C SER A 105 -8.39 -48.58 10.19
N ARG A 106 -8.27 -49.15 9.00
CA ARG A 106 -9.07 -50.30 8.56
C ARG A 106 -8.23 -51.52 8.28
#